data_AF-A0A8A6KGE6-F1
#
_entry.id   AF-A0A8A6KGE6-F1
#
_cell.length_a   1.000
_cell.length_b   1.000
_cell.length_c   1.000
_cell.angle_alpha   90.00
_cell.angle_beta   90.00
_cell.angle_gamma   90.00
#
_symmetry.space_group_name_H-M   'P 1'
#
loop_
_entity.id
_entity.type
_entity.pdbx_description
1 polymer ?
#
loop_
_entity_poly.entity_id
_entity_poly.type
_entity_poly.pdbx_seq_one_letter_code
_entity_poly.pdbx_strand_id
1 'polypeptide(L)' 'MTKRTLSNKTRYSILKVSGFRARMLTTQGRKTIRNRRRKGRKILAIQG' A
#
# COMPACT_ATOMS: atom_id res chain seq x y z
N MET A 1 -19.55 -11.33 -19.50
CA MET A 1 -18.36 -10.76 -18.83
C MET A 1 -18.76 -10.37 -17.40
N THR A 2 -18.30 -11.09 -16.38
CA THR A 2 -18.70 -10.84 -14.98
C THR A 2 -17.69 -9.96 -14.26
N LYS A 3 -18.16 -9.02 -13.44
CA LYS A 3 -17.31 -8.11 -12.66
C LYS A 3 -16.36 -8.90 -11.76
N ARG A 4 -15.09 -8.49 -11.72
CA ARG A 4 -14.02 -9.10 -10.90
C ARG A 4 -13.65 -8.20 -9.72
N THR A 5 -13.08 -8.81 -8.67
CA THR A 5 -12.76 -8.16 -7.38
C THR A 5 -11.58 -7.19 -7.48
N LEU A 6 -10.53 -7.56 -8.22
CA LEU A 6 -9.45 -6.66 -8.62
C LEU A 6 -9.94 -5.79 -9.79
N SER A 7 -10.76 -4.79 -9.44
CA SER A 7 -11.19 -3.75 -10.38
C SER A 7 -9.99 -2.84 -10.71
N ASN A 8 -9.90 -2.40 -11.97
CA ASN A 8 -8.93 -1.42 -12.49
C ASN A 8 -9.16 -0.02 -11.87
N LYS A 9 -9.02 0.10 -10.55
CA LYS A 9 -9.07 1.37 -9.84
C LYS A 9 -7.96 2.27 -10.36
N THR A 10 -8.24 3.56 -10.45
CA THR A 10 -7.25 4.55 -10.86
C THR A 10 -6.03 4.53 -9.94
N ARG A 11 -4.86 4.88 -10.49
CA ARG A 11 -3.59 4.99 -9.75
C ARG A 11 -3.75 5.80 -8.46
N TYR A 12 -4.49 6.92 -8.54
CA TYR A 12 -4.83 7.76 -7.39
C TYR A 12 -5.56 6.99 -6.27
N SER A 13 -6.58 6.21 -6.62
CA SER A 13 -7.36 5.41 -5.66
C SER A 13 -6.48 4.38 -4.94
N ILE A 14 -5.55 3.76 -5.65
CA ILE A 14 -4.61 2.77 -5.09
C ILE A 14 -3.64 3.44 -4.12
N LEU A 15 -3.07 4.60 -4.51
CA LEU A 15 -2.11 5.32 -3.68
C LEU A 15 -2.71 5.91 -2.40
N LYS A 16 -3.96 6.38 -2.47
CA LYS A 16 -4.69 6.88 -1.29
C LYS A 16 -4.85 5.79 -0.20
N VAL A 17 -5.01 4.53 -0.61
CA VAL A 17 -5.22 3.41 0.32
C VAL A 17 -3.88 2.75 0.73
N SER A 18 -2.99 2.52 -0.23
CA SER A 18 -1.83 1.63 -0.05
C SER A 18 -0.47 2.30 -0.25
N GLY A 19 -0.44 3.58 -0.62
CA GLY A 19 0.80 4.33 -0.83
C GLY A 19 1.60 4.54 0.47
N PHE A 20 2.87 4.91 0.32
CA PHE A 20 3.77 5.10 1.47
C PHE A 20 3.24 6.12 2.48
N ARG A 21 2.75 7.27 1.99
CA ARG A 21 2.15 8.32 2.84
C ARG A 21 0.94 7.78 3.61
N ALA A 22 0.04 7.05 2.96
CA ALA A 22 -1.12 6.43 3.60
C ALA A 22 -0.72 5.47 4.73
N ARG A 23 0.38 4.73 4.56
CA ARG A 23 0.94 3.87 5.63
C ARG A 23 1.51 4.68 6.80
N MET A 24 2.11 5.84 6.55
CA MET A 24 2.71 6.67 7.62
C MET A 24 1.66 7.41 8.46
N LEU A 25 0.47 7.67 7.92
CA LEU A 25 -0.61 8.38 8.63
C LEU A 25 -1.13 7.61 9.86
N THR A 26 -1.18 6.28 9.80
CA THR A 26 -1.77 5.46 10.88
C THR A 26 -0.69 4.81 11.73
N THR A 27 -1.01 4.54 13.00
CA THR A 27 -0.11 3.79 13.91
C THR A 27 0.16 2.38 13.39
N GLN A 28 -0.87 1.70 12.85
CA GLN A 28 -0.75 0.35 12.31
C GLN A 28 0.05 0.32 11.01
N GLY A 29 -0.15 1.29 10.10
CA GLY A 29 0.63 1.38 8.87
C GLY A 29 2.13 1.60 9.13
N ARG A 30 2.47 2.40 10.15
CA ARG A 30 3.87 2.56 10.61
C ARG A 30 4.46 1.23 11.08
N LYS A 31 3.70 0.41 11.83
CA LYS A 31 4.13 -0.94 12.23
C LYS A 31 4.34 -1.85 11.01
N THR A 32 3.46 -1.79 10.01
CA THR A 32 3.63 -2.54 8.75
C THR A 32 4.95 -2.19 8.06
N ILE A 33 5.26 -0.90 7.90
CA ILE A 33 6.51 -0.45 7.26
C ILE A 33 7.73 -0.91 8.07
N ARG A 34 7.68 -0.81 9.40
CA ARG A 34 8.75 -1.31 10.28
C ARG A 34 9.02 -2.79 10.07
N ASN A 35 7.98 -3.62 10.04
CA ASN A 35 8.12 -5.06 9.83
C ASN A 35 8.65 -5.38 8.43
N ARG A 36 8.24 -4.63 7.41
CA ARG A 36 8.75 -4.79 6.04
C ARG A 36 10.23 -4.43 5.92
N ARG A 37 10.67 -3.37 6.60
CA ARG A 37 12.10 -2.99 6.71
C ARG A 37 12.90 -4.05 7.45
N ARG A 38 12.41 -4.54 8.60
CA ARG A 38 13.05 -5.63 9.35
C ARG A 38 13.24 -6.88 8.50
N LYS A 39 12.27 -7.21 7.64
CA LYS A 39 12.36 -8.33 6.69
C LYS A 39 13.29 -8.04 5.49
N GLY A 40 13.73 -6.81 5.27
CA GLY A 40 14.57 -6.45 4.12
C GLY A 40 13.83 -6.41 2.78
N ARG A 41 12.52 -6.10 2.77
CA ARG A 41 11.78 -6.00 1.51
C ARG A 41 12.28 -4.79 0.69
N LYS A 42 12.71 -5.04 -0.56
CA LYS A 42 13.14 -4.00 -1.51
C LYS A 42 12.09 -2.89 -1.71
N ILE A 43 10.81 -3.28 -1.79
CA ILE A 43 9.69 -2.35 -1.96
C ILE A 43 8.86 -2.34 -0.67
N LEU A 44 8.70 -1.17 -0.04
CA LEU A 44 8.02 -1.04 1.26
C LEU A 44 6.52 -0.74 1.14
N ALA A 45 6.09 -0.05 0.10
CA ALA A 45 4.69 0.27 -0.20
C ALA A 45 4.52 0.36 -1.72
N ILE A 46 3.27 0.48 -2.19
CA ILE A 46 3.02 0.67 -3.63
C ILE A 46 3.68 1.99 -4.05
N GLN A 47 4.55 1.91 -5.06
CA GLN A 47 5.21 3.06 -5.66
C GLN A 47 4.22 3.77 -6.58
N GLY A 48 4.22 5.09 -6.44
CA GLY A 48 3.27 5.97 -7.10
C GLY A 48 3.78 6.57 -8.36
#